data_AF-A0A954ZF63-F1
#
_entry.id   AF-A0A954ZF63-F1
#
_cell.length_a   1.000
_cell.length_b   1.000
_cell.length_c   1.000
_cell.angle_alpha   90.00
_cell.angle_beta   90.00
_cell.angle_gamma   90.00
#
_symmetry.space_group_name_H-M   'P 1'
#
loop_
_entity.id
_entity.type
_entity.pdbx_description
1 polymer ?
#
loop_
_entity_poly.entity_id
_entity_poly.type
_entity_poly.pdbx_seq_one_letter_code
_entity_poly.pdbx_strand_id
1 'polypeptide(L)'
;MKTPSQGRCAAFTTIELLASLTLTSLLLVAVLGLVGLLAKGREELSQQATSNYPPIAVESLLRDDLANSTQYELTVTELKLLGHAARWKASTVHTHRPTEIVYSVFQLADGDTWLRREEVLLDSESNKNRTVQLVMQGVTQIRFQLPGELVAVDEKRTGKIPRVFVLILMGSGEQPRAVIRWAS
;
A
#
# COMPACT_ATOMS: atom_id res chain seq x y z
N MET A 1 -76.30 -23.42 6.83
CA MET A 1 -75.25 -23.12 7.83
C MET A 1 -73.97 -23.79 7.35
N LYS A 2 -73.06 -23.04 6.71
CA LYS A 2 -71.77 -23.53 6.18
C LYS A 2 -70.71 -22.51 6.59
N THR A 3 -69.78 -22.91 7.45
CA THR A 3 -68.61 -22.12 7.86
C THR A 3 -67.60 -22.08 6.71
N PRO A 4 -67.09 -20.90 6.28
CA PRO A 4 -65.99 -20.85 5.33
C PRO A 4 -64.66 -21.15 6.04
N SER A 5 -63.82 -21.92 5.35
CA SER A 5 -62.53 -22.42 5.79
C SER A 5 -61.48 -21.30 5.88
N GLN A 6 -61.13 -20.94 7.12
CA GLN A 6 -59.92 -20.18 7.45
C GLN A 6 -58.70 -21.09 7.31
N GLY A 7 -58.09 -21.18 6.12
CA GLY A 7 -56.88 -21.99 5.94
C GLY A 7 -55.89 -21.48 4.88
N ARG A 8 -56.28 -20.48 4.08
CA ARG A 8 -55.48 -20.06 2.90
C ARG A 8 -54.63 -18.81 3.12
N CYS A 9 -54.94 -17.95 4.09
CA CYS A 9 -54.13 -16.75 4.36
C CYS A 9 -52.89 -17.03 5.21
N ALA A 10 -52.95 -17.98 6.17
CA ALA A 10 -51.84 -18.22 7.09
C ALA A 10 -50.61 -18.83 6.39
N ALA A 11 -50.81 -19.74 5.42
CA ALA A 11 -49.73 -20.41 4.72
C ALA A 11 -48.90 -19.47 3.82
N PHE A 12 -49.52 -18.41 3.28
CA PHE A 12 -48.82 -17.40 2.49
C PHE A 12 -47.84 -16.61 3.38
N THR A 13 -48.28 -16.25 4.59
CA THR A 13 -47.48 -15.50 5.56
C THR A 13 -46.28 -16.30 6.08
N THR A 14 -46.43 -17.62 6.28
CA THR A 14 -45.31 -18.47 6.75
C THR A 14 -44.24 -18.71 5.68
N ILE A 15 -44.64 -18.87 4.41
CA ILE A 15 -43.69 -19.03 3.29
C ILE A 15 -42.90 -17.74 3.06
N GLU A 16 -43.57 -16.59 3.16
CA GLU A 16 -42.96 -15.27 3.02
C GLU A 16 -41.98 -14.96 4.17
N LEU A 17 -42.31 -15.40 5.40
CA LEU A 17 -41.40 -15.36 6.56
C LEU A 17 -40.18 -16.27 6.37
N LEU A 18 -40.37 -17.49 5.88
CA LEU A 18 -39.27 -18.43 5.59
C LEU A 18 -38.35 -17.92 4.48
N ALA A 19 -38.91 -17.31 3.44
CA ALA A 19 -38.15 -16.68 2.37
C ALA A 19 -37.34 -15.47 2.87
N SER A 20 -37.94 -14.65 3.73
CA SER A 20 -37.25 -13.50 4.33
C SER A 20 -36.12 -13.93 5.26
N LEU A 21 -36.34 -15.00 6.06
CA LEU A 21 -35.34 -15.54 6.98
C LEU A 21 -34.15 -16.15 6.21
N THR A 22 -34.43 -16.92 5.16
CA THR A 22 -33.37 -17.51 4.31
C THR A 22 -32.57 -16.43 3.61
N LEU A 23 -33.22 -15.41 3.04
CA LEU A 23 -32.54 -14.28 2.42
C LEU A 23 -31.67 -13.51 3.42
N THR A 24 -32.18 -13.27 4.63
CA THR A 24 -31.44 -12.60 5.71
C THR A 24 -30.23 -13.42 6.14
N SER A 25 -30.37 -14.75 6.25
CA SER A 25 -29.26 -15.64 6.60
C SER A 25 -28.16 -15.65 5.53
N LEU A 26 -28.54 -15.63 4.25
CA LEU A 26 -27.59 -15.55 3.13
C LEU A 26 -26.83 -14.21 3.13
N LEU A 27 -27.54 -13.11 3.40
CA LEU A 27 -26.92 -11.78 3.55
C LEU A 27 -25.93 -11.74 4.71
N LEU A 28 -26.28 -12.33 5.86
CA LEU A 28 -25.40 -12.43 7.02
C LEU A 28 -24.13 -13.23 6.72
N VAL A 29 -24.24 -14.34 5.99
CA VAL A 29 -23.07 -15.14 5.57
C VAL A 29 -22.18 -14.34 4.61
N ALA A 30 -22.76 -13.59 3.67
CA ALA A 30 -22.01 -12.72 2.78
C ALA A 30 -21.28 -11.60 3.53
N VAL A 31 -21.95 -10.98 4.51
CA VAL A 31 -21.35 -9.95 5.37
C VAL A 31 -20.21 -10.53 6.21
N LEU A 32 -20.39 -11.71 6.80
CA LEU A 32 -19.33 -12.40 7.56
C LEU A 32 -18.13 -12.73 6.66
N GLY A 33 -18.37 -13.17 5.42
CA GLY A 33 -17.32 -13.39 4.43
C GLY A 33 -16.56 -12.10 4.10
N LEU A 34 -17.27 -10.99 3.93
CA LEU A 34 -16.67 -9.68 3.70
C LEU A 34 -15.85 -9.20 4.91
N VAL A 35 -16.39 -9.35 6.13
CA VAL A 35 -15.69 -9.01 7.38
C VAL A 35 -14.45 -9.87 7.54
N GLY A 36 -14.51 -11.17 7.20
CA GLY A 36 -13.35 -12.06 7.23
C GLY A 36 -12.26 -11.67 6.24
N LEU A 37 -12.63 -11.23 5.03
CA LEU A 37 -11.68 -10.71 4.04
C LEU A 37 -11.02 -9.40 4.52
N LEU A 38 -11.80 -8.50 5.12
CA LEU A 38 -11.29 -7.25 5.69
C LEU A 38 -10.38 -7.50 6.91
N ALA A 39 -10.73 -8.47 7.75
CA ALA A 39 -9.91 -8.86 8.91
C ALA A 39 -8.56 -9.44 8.49
N LYS A 40 -8.53 -10.31 7.48
CA LYS A 40 -7.28 -10.84 6.92
C LYS A 40 -6.40 -9.73 6.32
N GLY A 41 -7.00 -8.80 5.58
CA GLY A 41 -6.27 -7.65 5.04
C GLY A 41 -5.67 -6.77 6.16
N ARG A 42 -6.39 -6.59 7.27
CA ARG A 42 -5.87 -5.89 8.46
C ARG A 42 -4.75 -6.66 9.15
N GLU A 43 -4.86 -7.98 9.26
CA GLU A 43 -3.86 -8.82 9.92
C GLU A 43 -2.53 -8.82 9.12
N GLU A 44 -2.60 -8.97 7.80
CA GLU A 44 -1.43 -8.87 6.90
C GLU A 44 -0.76 -7.49 7.00
N LEU A 45 -1.55 -6.41 7.06
CA LEU A 45 -1.02 -5.05 7.28
C LEU A 45 -0.41 -4.88 8.68
N SER A 46 -0.99 -5.49 9.72
CA SER A 46 -0.50 -5.41 11.10
C SER A 46 0.79 -6.21 11.32
N GLN A 47 0.95 -7.37 10.67
CA GLN A 47 2.18 -8.16 10.72
C GLN A 47 3.35 -7.46 9.99
N GLN A 48 3.04 -6.60 9.02
CA GLN A 48 4.04 -5.77 8.34
C GLN A 48 4.34 -4.45 9.09
N ALA A 49 3.40 -3.94 9.88
CA ALA A 49 3.55 -2.72 10.69
C ALA A 49 4.61 -2.80 11.79
N THR A 50 5.12 -4.00 12.10
CA THR A 50 6.25 -4.19 13.02
C THR A 50 7.62 -3.79 12.45
N SER A 51 7.72 -3.45 11.16
CA SER A 51 9.02 -3.14 10.53
C SER A 51 9.32 -1.63 10.54
N ASN A 52 9.56 -1.05 11.70
CA ASN A 52 10.19 0.27 11.76
C ASN A 52 11.69 0.11 11.51
N TYR A 53 12.10 0.15 10.24
CA TYR A 53 13.50 -0.04 9.89
C TYR A 53 14.35 1.12 10.43
N PRO A 54 15.56 0.85 10.96
CA PRO A 54 16.49 1.92 11.29
C PRO A 54 16.86 2.67 9.99
N PRO A 55 17.20 3.98 10.07
CA PRO A 55 17.53 4.79 8.89
C PRO A 55 18.53 4.14 7.93
N ILE A 56 19.52 3.42 8.46
CA ILE A 56 20.55 2.70 7.68
C ILE A 56 19.93 1.59 6.81
N ALA A 57 18.97 0.84 7.34
CA ALA A 57 18.31 -0.22 6.58
C ALA A 57 17.39 0.34 5.49
N VAL A 58 16.73 1.48 5.76
CA VAL A 58 15.93 2.21 4.75
C VAL A 58 16.82 2.75 3.64
N GLU A 59 17.98 3.30 4.00
CA GLU A 59 18.97 3.74 3.02
C GLU A 59 19.43 2.59 2.12
N SER A 60 19.76 1.43 2.70
CA SER A 60 20.15 0.25 1.91
C SER A 60 19.05 -0.21 0.97
N LEU A 61 17.80 -0.30 1.47
CA LEU A 61 16.64 -0.69 0.68
C LEU A 61 16.42 0.24 -0.51
N LEU A 62 16.49 1.55 -0.26
CA LEU A 62 16.27 2.58 -1.27
C LEU A 62 17.43 2.63 -2.28
N ARG A 63 18.67 2.41 -1.84
CA ARG A 63 19.84 2.30 -2.72
C ARG A 63 19.70 1.12 -3.69
N ASP A 64 19.32 -0.05 -3.19
CA ASP A 64 19.08 -1.22 -4.02
C ASP A 64 18.00 -0.95 -5.08
N ASP A 65 16.88 -0.35 -4.66
CA ASP A 65 15.76 -0.06 -5.57
C ASP A 65 16.17 0.96 -6.64
N LEU A 66 16.91 2.01 -6.26
CA LEU A 66 17.45 3.01 -7.19
C LEU A 66 18.44 2.40 -8.19
N ALA A 67 19.32 1.50 -7.73
CA ALA A 67 20.30 0.83 -8.58
C ALA A 67 19.64 -0.01 -9.69
N ASN A 68 18.46 -0.57 -9.41
CA ASN A 68 17.70 -1.40 -10.33
C ASN A 68 16.60 -0.63 -11.08
N SER A 69 16.54 0.69 -10.90
CA SER A 69 15.55 1.57 -11.53
C SER A 69 16.15 2.37 -12.68
N THR A 70 15.33 2.64 -13.68
CA THR A 70 15.73 3.40 -14.88
C THR A 70 15.09 4.78 -14.93
N GLN A 71 13.90 4.91 -14.36
CA GLN A 71 13.10 6.13 -14.36
C GLN A 71 12.54 6.41 -12.98
N TYR A 72 12.28 7.68 -12.70
CA TYR A 72 11.57 8.11 -11.51
C TYR A 72 10.46 9.11 -11.84
N GLU A 73 9.50 9.17 -10.93
CA GLU A 73 8.53 10.24 -10.79
C GLU A 73 8.47 10.63 -9.32
N LEU A 74 8.45 11.91 -9.03
CA LEU A 74 8.55 12.43 -7.67
C LEU A 74 7.53 13.53 -7.45
N THR A 75 6.91 13.50 -6.29
CA THR A 75 6.12 14.56 -5.67
C THR A 75 6.58 14.73 -4.22
N VAL A 76 5.98 15.68 -3.49
CA VAL A 76 6.31 15.94 -2.07
C VAL A 76 6.02 14.75 -1.16
N THR A 77 5.09 13.89 -1.56
CA THR A 77 4.62 12.76 -0.74
C THR A 77 4.94 11.42 -1.36
N GLU A 78 5.46 11.39 -2.59
CA GLU A 78 5.63 10.15 -3.33
C GLU A 78 6.92 10.15 -4.16
N LEU A 79 7.68 9.06 -4.10
CA LEU A 79 8.75 8.72 -5.01
C LEU A 79 8.40 7.40 -5.69
N LYS A 80 8.14 7.47 -6.99
CA LYS A 80 7.86 6.35 -7.87
C LYS A 80 9.10 6.01 -8.67
N LEU A 81 9.42 4.73 -8.75
CA LEU A 81 10.57 4.17 -9.44
C LEU A 81 10.11 3.08 -10.41
N LEU A 82 10.62 3.14 -11.64
CA LEU A 82 10.31 2.16 -12.69
C LEU A 82 11.60 1.49 -13.17
N GLY A 83 11.62 0.15 -13.13
CA GLY A 83 12.79 -0.61 -13.56
C GLY A 83 12.63 -2.12 -13.42
N HIS A 84 13.72 -2.80 -13.09
CA HIS A 84 13.81 -4.26 -13.02
C HIS A 84 14.28 -4.70 -11.63
N ALA A 85 13.49 -4.32 -10.62
CA ALA A 85 13.88 -4.41 -9.20
C ALA A 85 13.06 -5.43 -8.39
N ALA A 86 12.30 -6.32 -9.04
CA ALA A 86 11.41 -7.27 -8.38
C ALA A 86 12.17 -8.14 -7.36
N ARG A 87 11.70 -8.20 -6.13
CA ARG A 87 12.30 -9.05 -5.09
C ARG A 87 11.59 -10.41 -5.02
N TRP A 88 12.36 -11.49 -4.94
CA TRP A 88 11.77 -12.81 -4.71
C TRP A 88 11.25 -12.91 -3.27
N LYS A 89 10.01 -13.34 -3.05
CA LYS A 89 9.40 -13.36 -1.69
C LYS A 89 10.14 -14.25 -0.68
N ALA A 90 10.89 -15.26 -1.15
CA ALA A 90 11.64 -16.18 -0.30
C ALA A 90 13.15 -15.89 -0.21
N SER A 91 13.67 -14.94 -0.99
CA SER A 91 15.09 -14.61 -1.02
C SER A 91 15.27 -13.14 -1.34
N THR A 92 16.21 -12.46 -0.68
CA THR A 92 16.53 -11.05 -0.93
C THR A 92 17.19 -10.82 -2.31
N VAL A 93 17.10 -11.79 -3.21
CA VAL A 93 17.67 -11.77 -4.56
C VAL A 93 16.72 -11.02 -5.49
N HIS A 94 17.28 -10.06 -6.22
CA HIS A 94 16.57 -9.32 -7.25
C HIS A 94 16.34 -10.23 -8.45
N THR A 95 15.13 -10.19 -8.98
CA THR A 95 14.78 -10.79 -10.26
C THR A 95 14.70 -9.70 -11.30
N HIS A 96 15.14 -9.97 -12.53
CA HIS A 96 15.13 -9.00 -13.64
C HIS A 96 13.72 -8.72 -14.20
N ARG A 97 12.68 -8.82 -13.36
CA ARG A 97 11.29 -8.63 -13.78
C ARG A 97 10.92 -7.15 -13.72
N PRO A 98 10.14 -6.66 -14.71
CA PRO A 98 9.71 -5.27 -14.73
C PRO A 98 8.82 -4.97 -13.52
N THR A 99 9.17 -3.92 -12.80
CA THR A 99 8.59 -3.58 -11.50
C THR A 99 8.40 -2.08 -11.37
N GLU A 100 7.30 -1.71 -10.74
CA GLU A 100 7.04 -0.38 -10.24
C GLU A 100 7.17 -0.38 -8.72
N ILE A 101 7.99 0.51 -8.18
CA ILE A 101 8.16 0.70 -6.74
C ILE A 101 7.68 2.11 -6.38
N VAL A 102 6.77 2.22 -5.43
CA VAL A 102 6.20 3.48 -4.96
C VAL A 102 6.49 3.65 -3.48
N TYR A 103 7.33 4.62 -3.16
CA TYR A 103 7.52 5.13 -1.81
C TYR A 103 6.52 6.26 -1.58
N SER A 104 5.60 6.11 -0.63
CA SER A 104 4.56 7.10 -0.33
C SER A 104 4.50 7.43 1.15
N VAL A 105 4.27 8.70 1.48
CA VAL A 105 3.90 9.12 2.83
C VAL A 105 2.46 8.72 3.07
N PHE A 106 2.24 7.93 4.12
CA PHE A 106 0.94 7.37 4.47
C PHE A 106 0.62 7.67 5.93
N GLN A 107 -0.60 8.12 6.22
CA GLN A 107 -1.05 8.35 7.58
C GLN A 107 -1.98 7.23 8.04
N LEU A 108 -1.69 6.65 9.21
CA LEU A 108 -2.53 5.66 9.87
C LEU A 108 -3.69 6.35 10.62
N ALA A 109 -4.69 5.56 11.00
CA ALA A 109 -5.90 6.06 11.65
C ALA A 109 -5.67 6.68 13.05
N ASP A 110 -4.55 6.33 13.68
CA ASP A 110 -4.07 6.89 14.97
C ASP A 110 -3.35 8.24 14.80
N GLY A 111 -3.14 8.70 13.57
CA GLY A 111 -2.45 9.94 13.24
C GLY A 111 -0.97 9.77 12.92
N ASP A 112 -0.41 8.56 13.10
CA ASP A 112 1.00 8.30 12.82
C ASP A 112 1.29 8.34 11.33
N THR A 113 2.37 9.03 10.96
CA THR A 113 2.83 9.13 9.57
C THR A 113 3.93 8.11 9.31
N TRP A 114 3.87 7.41 8.17
CA TRP A 114 4.81 6.37 7.79
C TRP A 114 5.26 6.55 6.35
N LEU A 115 6.51 6.18 6.08
CA LEU A 115 6.97 5.89 4.73
C LEU A 115 6.57 4.46 4.38
N ARG A 116 5.72 4.33 3.38
CA ARG A 116 5.26 3.06 2.83
C ARG A 116 5.96 2.78 1.51
N ARG A 117 6.54 1.59 1.34
CA ARG A 117 7.06 1.07 0.06
C ARG A 117 6.07 0.08 -0.51
N GLU A 118 5.62 0.32 -1.71
CA GLU A 118 4.77 -0.58 -2.48
C GLU A 118 5.54 -1.06 -3.71
N GLU A 119 5.48 -2.37 -3.97
CA GLU A 119 6.12 -3.01 -5.13
C GLU A 119 5.03 -3.71 -5.95
N VAL A 120 4.99 -3.41 -7.25
CA VAL A 120 4.04 -3.98 -8.20
C VAL A 120 4.80 -4.61 -9.36
N LEU A 121 4.60 -5.90 -9.56
CA LEU A 121 5.13 -6.62 -10.73
C LEU A 121 4.28 -6.28 -11.96
N LEU A 122 4.91 -5.69 -12.98
CA LEU A 122 4.23 -5.19 -14.18
C LEU A 122 3.97 -6.29 -15.22
N ASP A 123 4.62 -7.44 -15.09
CA ASP A 123 4.48 -8.61 -15.96
C ASP A 123 3.51 -9.67 -15.40
N SER A 124 2.77 -9.35 -14.34
CA SER A 124 1.85 -10.28 -13.68
C SER A 124 0.48 -9.66 -13.48
N GLU A 125 -0.53 -10.26 -14.09
CA GLU A 125 -1.96 -9.92 -13.91
C GLU A 125 -2.58 -10.58 -12.66
N SER A 126 -1.75 -11.06 -11.72
CA SER A 126 -2.23 -11.71 -10.52
C SER A 126 -2.58 -10.71 -9.43
N ASN A 127 -3.64 -10.96 -8.66
CA ASN A 127 -3.94 -10.21 -7.43
C ASN A 127 -2.82 -10.29 -6.37
N LYS A 128 -1.81 -11.14 -6.56
CA LYS A 128 -0.62 -11.29 -5.69
C LYS A 128 0.64 -10.60 -6.23
N ASN A 129 0.50 -9.80 -7.29
CA ASN A 129 1.59 -9.04 -7.94
C ASN A 129 2.05 -7.82 -7.12
N ARG A 130 1.31 -7.48 -6.06
CA ARG A 130 1.54 -6.33 -5.19
C ARG A 130 2.09 -6.77 -3.84
N THR A 131 3.10 -6.05 -3.35
CA THR A 131 3.63 -6.19 -1.99
C THR A 131 3.74 -4.81 -1.37
N VAL A 132 3.20 -4.63 -0.16
CA VAL A 132 3.26 -3.36 0.58
C VAL A 132 4.13 -3.56 1.81
N GLN A 133 4.90 -2.56 2.21
CA GLN A 133 5.74 -2.59 3.42
C GLN A 133 5.71 -1.20 4.08
N LEU A 134 5.56 -1.16 5.40
CA LEU A 134 5.83 0.03 6.18
C LEU A 134 7.34 0.04 6.49
N VAL A 135 8.01 1.15 6.16
CA VAL A 135 9.48 1.20 6.13
C VAL A 135 10.03 2.10 7.23
N MET A 136 9.48 3.29 7.42
CA MET A 136 9.97 4.25 8.41
C MET A 136 8.83 5.04 9.03
N GLN A 137 8.74 5.07 10.36
CA GLN A 137 7.78 5.91 11.06
C GLN A 137 8.26 7.37 11.16
N GLY A 138 7.30 8.29 11.20
CA GLY A 138 7.50 9.72 11.40
C GLY A 138 7.92 10.50 10.16
N VAL A 139 7.73 9.94 8.95
CA VAL A 139 8.03 10.62 7.69
C VAL A 139 6.79 11.37 7.20
N THR A 140 6.92 12.67 6.94
CA THR A 140 5.84 13.57 6.53
C THR A 140 6.01 14.09 5.11
N GLN A 141 7.25 14.18 4.61
CA GLN A 141 7.56 14.64 3.25
C GLN A 141 8.79 13.93 2.69
N ILE A 142 8.86 13.85 1.38
CA ILE A 142 9.99 13.38 0.59
C ILE A 142 10.50 14.58 -0.22
N ARG A 143 11.78 14.95 -0.03
CA ARG A 143 12.43 16.02 -0.77
C ARG A 143 13.58 15.46 -1.59
N PHE A 144 13.78 16.02 -2.77
CA PHE A 144 14.82 15.59 -3.71
C PHE A 144 15.64 16.79 -4.14
N GLN A 145 16.95 16.68 -4.01
CA GLN A 145 17.88 17.75 -4.33
C GLN A 145 18.89 17.26 -5.37
N LEU A 146 18.86 17.87 -6.55
CA LEU A 146 19.90 17.71 -7.54
C LEU A 146 21.10 18.60 -7.21
N PRO A 147 22.33 18.18 -7.58
CA PRO A 147 23.50 19.04 -7.45
C PRO A 147 23.30 20.37 -8.18
N GLY A 148 23.53 21.48 -7.49
CA GLY A 148 23.46 22.82 -8.08
C GLY A 148 22.05 23.41 -8.23
N GLU A 149 21.02 22.73 -7.73
CA GLU A 149 19.64 23.20 -7.83
C GLU A 149 19.09 23.63 -6.46
N LEU A 150 18.45 24.81 -6.42
CA LEU A 150 17.63 25.27 -5.30
C LEU A 150 16.19 24.89 -5.62
N VAL A 151 15.76 23.71 -5.17
CA VAL A 151 14.48 23.12 -5.57
C VAL A 151 13.32 23.70 -4.75
N ALA A 152 12.25 24.12 -5.44
CA ALA A 152 10.98 24.46 -4.83
C ALA A 152 10.23 23.18 -4.38
N VAL A 153 9.59 23.23 -3.21
CA VAL A 153 9.09 22.05 -2.48
C VAL A 153 7.96 21.30 -3.20
N ASP A 154 7.26 21.91 -4.16
CA ASP A 154 5.97 21.38 -4.69
C ASP A 154 5.98 20.95 -6.17
N GLU A 155 7.13 20.87 -6.82
CA GLU A 155 7.16 20.55 -8.25
C GLU A 155 7.20 19.04 -8.51
N LYS A 156 6.22 18.54 -9.26
CA LYS A 156 6.24 17.17 -9.78
C LYS A 156 7.42 17.01 -10.74
N ARG A 157 8.29 16.04 -10.49
CA ARG A 157 9.48 15.77 -11.32
C ARG A 157 9.38 14.38 -11.92
N THR A 158 9.82 14.23 -13.16
CA THR A 158 9.93 12.93 -13.82
C THR A 158 11.16 12.90 -14.70
N GLY A 159 11.81 11.75 -14.82
CA GLY A 159 12.96 11.59 -15.68
C GLY A 159 13.71 10.29 -15.45
N LYS A 160 14.92 10.20 -16.04
CA LYS A 160 15.86 9.11 -15.78
C LYS A 160 16.52 9.30 -14.42
N ILE A 161 16.87 8.20 -13.75
CA ILE A 161 17.59 8.27 -12.46
C ILE A 161 18.89 9.11 -12.63
N PRO A 162 19.03 10.24 -11.91
CA PRO A 162 20.23 11.06 -11.98
C PRO A 162 21.42 10.32 -11.38
N ARG A 163 22.62 10.57 -11.91
CA ARG A 163 23.86 9.97 -11.38
C ARG A 163 24.16 10.38 -9.96
N VAL A 164 23.79 11.61 -9.58
CA VAL A 164 24.03 12.17 -8.26
C VAL A 164 22.82 12.96 -7.83
N PHE A 165 22.31 12.69 -6.61
CA PHE A 165 21.26 13.46 -5.96
C PHE A 165 21.22 13.18 -4.46
N VAL A 166 20.47 13.99 -3.72
CA VAL A 166 20.19 13.78 -2.30
C VAL A 166 18.69 13.63 -2.11
N LEU A 167 18.27 12.52 -1.50
CA LEU A 167 16.90 12.30 -1.05
C LEU A 167 16.83 12.58 0.45
N ILE A 168 15.90 13.43 0.86
CA ILE A 168 15.71 13.83 2.25
C ILE A 168 14.30 13.40 2.67
N LEU A 169 14.23 12.53 3.67
CA LEU A 169 12.97 12.12 4.29
C LEU A 169 12.74 13.04 5.49
N MET A 170 11.73 13.90 5.40
CA MET A 170 11.42 14.88 6.44
C MET A 170 10.47 14.27 7.46
N GLY A 171 10.62 14.66 8.73
CA GLY A 171 9.64 14.39 9.77
C GLY A 171 8.88 15.63 10.21
N SER A 172 8.16 15.51 11.32
CA SER A 172 7.49 16.66 11.93
C SER A 172 8.50 17.74 12.35
N GLY A 173 8.14 19.01 12.18
CA GLY A 173 8.96 20.15 12.59
C GLY A 173 10.20 20.42 11.72
N GLU A 174 10.15 20.08 10.43
CA GLU A 174 11.24 20.28 9.45
C GLU A 174 12.57 19.58 9.79
N GLN A 175 12.58 18.62 10.71
CA GLN A 175 13.78 17.82 10.99
C GLN A 175 13.86 16.62 10.04
N PRO A 176 15.02 16.37 9.40
CA PRO A 176 15.19 15.20 8.56
C PRO A 176 15.22 13.93 9.41
N ARG A 177 14.40 12.93 9.04
CA ARG A 177 14.45 11.56 9.57
C ARG A 177 15.57 10.75 8.94
N ALA A 178 15.86 11.01 7.67
CA ALA A 178 16.99 10.43 6.96
C ALA A 178 17.45 11.32 5.80
N VAL A 179 18.75 11.25 5.48
CA VAL A 179 19.37 11.93 4.34
C VAL A 179 20.16 10.90 3.56
N ILE A 180 19.70 10.59 2.35
CA ILE A 180 20.26 9.55 1.50
C ILE A 180 20.99 10.22 0.34
N ARG A 181 22.31 9.99 0.26
CA ARG A 181 23.15 10.55 -0.80
C ARG A 181 23.38 9.51 -1.89
N TRP A 182 22.83 9.74 -3.07
CA TRP A 182 22.98 8.85 -4.21
C TRP A 182 24.18 9.26 -5.07
N ALA A 183 24.97 8.27 -5.47
CA ALA A 183 26.03 8.38 -6.46
C ALA A 183 26.16 7.03 -7.16
N SER A 184 25.97 7.01 -8.49
CA SER A 184 26.07 5.82 -9.36
C SER A 184 27.16 5.95 -10.41
#